data_AF-A0A8S3W4Q6-F1
#
_entry.id   AF-A0A8S3W4Q6-F1
#
_cell.length_a   1.000
_cell.length_b   1.000
_cell.length_c   1.000
_cell.angle_alpha   90.00
_cell.angle_beta   90.00
_cell.angle_gamma   90.00
#
_symmetry.space_group_name_H-M   'P 1'
#
loop_
_entity.id
_entity.type
_entity.pdbx_description
1 polymer ?
#
loop_
_entity_poly.entity_id
_entity_poly.type
_entity_poly.pdbx_seq_one_letter_code
_entity_poly.pdbx_strand_id
1 'polypeptide(L)'
;MHSSIEPAKKNSEVYCMSDYLSIFKRARSNKTITVEGNSFKTPYKKKEFKYNEIYDLKKLADETVFNRSKNNNGNQVKWLKIKRIRHLHEESSKIYFNYDMSVTFLYIDISKNTEPSQRLSTRVKKGKETTTPQTSVLKHFYLNSLPISEVKKRDLLSLCTKKIIPEECHGLYSSLPTATNQADRLPEPSIDEELSDYNP
;
A
#
# COMPACT_ATOMS: atom_id res chain seq x y z
N MET A 1 -11.08 -10.81 -2.42
CA MET A 1 -10.52 -11.00 -1.05
C MET A 1 -11.62 -11.16 -0.02
N HIS A 2 -12.64 -10.29 -0.06
CA HIS A 2 -13.86 -10.39 0.75
C HIS A 2 -14.52 -11.79 0.69
N SER A 3 -14.59 -12.39 -0.50
CA SER A 3 -15.21 -13.70 -0.74
C SER A 3 -14.66 -14.89 0.06
N SER A 4 -13.41 -14.87 0.54
CA SER A 4 -12.85 -15.95 1.37
C SER A 4 -12.93 -15.68 2.87
N ILE A 5 -13.11 -14.41 3.25
CA ILE A 5 -13.15 -13.97 4.65
C ILE A 5 -14.57 -14.12 5.20
N GLU A 6 -15.59 -13.79 4.40
CA GLU A 6 -17.00 -13.92 4.78
C GLU A 6 -17.39 -15.34 5.22
N PRO A 7 -17.04 -16.41 4.47
CA PRO A 7 -17.31 -17.78 4.92
C PRO A 7 -16.58 -18.14 6.22
N ALA A 8 -15.36 -17.62 6.41
CA ALA A 8 -14.57 -17.88 7.62
C ALA A 8 -15.11 -17.12 8.85
N LYS A 9 -15.73 -15.96 8.64
CA LYS A 9 -16.38 -15.15 9.69
C LYS A 9 -17.74 -15.71 10.11
N LYS A 10 -18.48 -16.36 9.20
CA LYS A 10 -19.90 -16.74 9.38
C LYS A 10 -20.22 -17.43 10.71
N ASN A 11 -19.29 -18.23 11.23
CA ASN A 11 -19.46 -19.01 12.47
C ASN A 11 -18.49 -18.56 13.58
N SER A 12 -18.06 -17.30 13.57
CA SER A 12 -17.14 -16.76 14.57
C SER A 12 -17.65 -15.41 15.05
N GLU A 13 -17.91 -15.34 16.35
CA GLU A 13 -18.18 -14.07 17.01
C GLU A 13 -16.88 -13.26 17.07
N VAL A 14 -17.01 -11.94 16.94
CA VAL A 14 -15.86 -11.04 16.83
C VAL A 14 -16.05 -9.93 17.83
N TYR A 15 -15.21 -9.94 18.86
CA TYR A 15 -15.24 -8.98 19.95
C TYR A 15 -13.99 -8.12 20.00
N CYS A 16 -12.88 -8.57 19.41
CA CYS A 16 -11.62 -7.84 19.39
C CYS A 16 -10.84 -8.05 18.09
N MET A 17 -9.77 -7.28 17.92
CA MET A 17 -8.95 -7.34 16.70
C MET A 17 -8.17 -8.65 16.55
N SER A 18 -7.85 -9.35 17.65
CA SER A 18 -7.22 -10.67 17.59
C SER A 18 -8.16 -11.74 17.01
N ASP A 19 -9.48 -11.58 17.14
CA ASP A 19 -10.45 -12.49 16.52
C ASP A 19 -10.43 -12.32 15.00
N TYR A 20 -10.38 -11.07 14.52
CA TYR A 20 -10.19 -10.77 13.10
C TYR A 20 -8.89 -11.35 12.55
N LEU A 21 -7.79 -11.26 13.32
CA LEU A 21 -6.52 -11.87 12.93
C LEU A 21 -6.66 -13.39 12.75
N SER A 22 -7.36 -14.06 13.66
CA SER A 22 -7.62 -15.49 13.61
C SER A 22 -8.49 -15.87 12.42
N ILE A 23 -9.53 -15.07 12.13
CA ILE A 23 -10.39 -15.23 10.94
C ILE A 23 -9.56 -15.08 9.66
N PHE A 24 -8.72 -14.06 9.55
CA PHE A 24 -7.85 -13.88 8.37
C PHE A 24 -6.86 -15.03 8.22
N LYS A 25 -6.30 -15.52 9.34
CA LYS A 25 -5.44 -16.70 9.31
C LYS A 25 -6.21 -17.90 8.79
N ARG A 26 -7.43 -18.18 9.27
CA ARG A 26 -8.24 -19.31 8.80
C ARG A 26 -8.66 -19.18 7.34
N ALA A 27 -9.12 -18.00 6.93
CA ALA A 27 -9.51 -17.72 5.54
C ALA A 27 -8.37 -17.98 4.54
N ARG A 28 -7.12 -17.75 4.97
CA ARG A 28 -5.93 -17.87 4.13
C ARG A 28 -5.16 -19.17 4.29
N SER A 29 -5.51 -20.08 5.21
CA SER A 29 -4.85 -21.41 5.30
C SER A 29 -5.35 -22.39 4.25
N ASN A 30 -6.56 -22.20 3.72
CA ASN A 30 -7.27 -23.23 2.97
C ASN A 30 -7.10 -23.10 1.44
N LYS A 31 -6.01 -22.48 0.97
CA LYS A 31 -5.77 -22.40 -0.48
C LYS A 31 -5.43 -23.79 -1.01
N THR A 32 -6.29 -24.25 -1.91
CA THR A 32 -6.05 -25.47 -2.69
C THR A 32 -5.52 -25.04 -4.05
N ILE A 33 -4.35 -25.53 -4.43
CA ILE A 33 -3.79 -25.36 -5.76
C ILE A 33 -4.01 -26.68 -6.49
N THR A 34 -4.72 -26.62 -7.61
CA THR A 34 -4.90 -27.78 -8.50
C THR A 34 -3.88 -27.66 -9.63
N VAL A 35 -2.99 -28.65 -9.75
CA VAL A 35 -2.06 -28.78 -10.88
C VAL A 35 -2.29 -30.16 -11.48
N GLU A 36 -2.60 -30.22 -12.77
CA GLU A 36 -2.76 -31.48 -13.53
C GLU A 36 -3.71 -32.49 -12.86
N GLY A 37 -4.83 -32.02 -12.30
CA GLY A 37 -5.84 -32.86 -11.65
C GLY A 37 -5.56 -33.20 -10.18
N ASN A 38 -4.36 -32.93 -9.67
CA ASN A 38 -4.01 -33.12 -8.27
C ASN A 38 -4.17 -31.84 -7.47
N SER A 39 -4.92 -31.93 -6.35
CA SER A 39 -5.20 -30.79 -5.46
C SER A 39 -4.28 -30.81 -4.24
N PHE A 40 -3.39 -29.81 -4.16
CA PHE A 40 -2.45 -29.64 -3.05
C PHE A 40 -2.89 -28.48 -2.15
N LYS A 41 -2.86 -28.70 -0.83
CA LYS A 41 -3.06 -27.62 0.15
C LYS A 41 -1.72 -26.98 0.47
N THR A 42 -1.48 -25.78 -0.05
CA THR A 42 -0.28 -24.99 0.27
C THR A 42 -0.70 -23.73 1.03
N PRO A 43 -0.51 -23.70 2.36
CA PRO A 43 -0.91 -22.55 3.16
C PRO A 43 0.03 -21.37 2.87
N TYR A 44 -0.53 -20.16 2.78
CA TYR A 44 0.28 -18.95 2.70
C TYR A 44 1.11 -18.76 3.99
N LYS A 45 2.36 -18.31 3.84
CA LYS A 45 3.13 -17.76 4.96
C LYS A 45 2.54 -16.40 5.33
N LYS A 46 1.98 -16.31 6.53
CA LYS A 46 1.28 -15.11 7.01
C LYS A 46 2.21 -14.33 7.94
N LYS A 47 2.37 -13.04 7.67
CA LYS A 47 3.03 -12.10 8.57
C LYS A 47 2.00 -11.07 9.00
N GLU A 48 1.87 -10.88 10.30
CA GLU A 48 1.13 -9.75 10.87
C GLU A 48 2.04 -8.52 10.83
N PHE A 49 1.50 -7.40 10.37
CA PHE A 49 2.21 -6.13 10.31
C PHE A 49 1.74 -5.21 11.43
N LYS A 50 2.69 -4.67 12.19
CA LYS A 50 2.43 -3.59 13.15
C LYS A 50 2.52 -2.22 12.48
N TYR A 51 1.95 -1.20 13.11
CA TYR A 51 1.99 0.17 12.57
C TYR A 51 3.42 0.67 12.31
N ASN A 52 4.37 0.27 13.16
CA ASN A 52 5.79 0.62 13.06
C ASN A 52 6.58 -0.22 12.04
N GLU A 53 5.93 -1.15 11.32
CA GLU A 53 6.56 -1.90 10.21
C GLU A 53 6.10 -1.37 8.84
N ILE A 54 5.27 -0.33 8.82
CA ILE A 54 4.76 0.28 7.59
C ILE A 54 5.64 1.48 7.26
N TYR A 55 6.22 1.49 6.05
CA TYR A 55 7.13 2.53 5.57
C TYR A 55 6.48 3.44 4.53
N ASP A 56 6.92 4.70 4.51
CA ASP A 56 6.49 5.71 3.55
C ASP A 56 7.25 5.57 2.23
N LEU A 57 6.75 4.67 1.38
CA LEU A 57 7.33 4.42 0.05
C LEU A 57 7.12 5.59 -0.92
N LYS A 58 6.15 6.48 -0.65
CA LYS A 58 5.92 7.66 -1.50
C LYS A 58 7.07 8.65 -1.35
N LYS A 59 7.47 8.95 -0.12
CA LYS A 59 8.65 9.78 0.15
C LYS A 59 9.91 9.14 -0.41
N LEU A 60 10.09 7.83 -0.22
CA LEU A 60 11.23 7.12 -0.81
C LEU A 60 11.24 7.28 -2.33
N ALA A 61 10.11 7.08 -3.00
CA ALA A 61 10.00 7.24 -4.44
C ALA A 61 10.30 8.69 -4.86
N ASP A 62 9.87 9.69 -4.11
CA ASP A 62 10.14 11.11 -4.44
C ASP A 62 11.62 11.47 -4.24
N GLU A 63 12.31 10.80 -3.32
CA GLU A 63 13.75 10.96 -3.08
C GLU A 63 14.62 10.17 -4.08
N THR A 64 14.12 9.05 -4.61
CA THR A 64 14.90 8.11 -5.46
C THR A 64 14.57 8.19 -6.94
N VAL A 65 13.32 8.51 -7.31
CA VAL A 65 12.83 8.47 -8.69
C VAL A 65 12.75 9.89 -9.25
N PHE A 66 13.75 10.28 -10.05
CA PHE A 66 13.88 11.66 -10.53
C PHE A 66 13.07 11.96 -11.78
N ASN A 67 12.96 10.99 -12.68
CA ASN A 67 12.19 11.13 -13.90
C ASN A 67 11.09 10.08 -13.96
N ARG A 68 9.85 10.57 -14.04
CA ARG A 68 8.62 9.78 -14.23
C ARG A 68 7.86 10.20 -15.48
N SER A 69 8.35 11.17 -16.23
CA SER A 69 7.55 11.87 -17.23
C SER A 69 8.08 11.73 -18.64
N LYS A 70 9.39 11.54 -18.82
CA LYS A 70 10.02 11.50 -20.13
C LYS A 70 10.65 10.15 -20.42
N ASN A 71 10.44 9.64 -21.62
CA ASN A 71 11.13 8.46 -22.11
C ASN A 71 12.52 8.82 -22.68
N ASN A 72 13.25 7.79 -23.10
CA ASN A 72 14.54 7.89 -23.80
C ASN A 72 14.52 8.79 -25.05
N ASN A 73 13.38 8.93 -25.73
CA ASN A 73 13.22 9.78 -26.91
C ASN A 73 12.81 11.23 -26.56
N GLY A 74 12.76 11.59 -25.28
CA GLY A 74 12.34 12.93 -24.82
C GLY A 74 10.83 13.19 -24.82
N ASN A 75 10.03 12.20 -25.24
CA ASN A 75 8.58 12.28 -25.30
C ASN A 75 7.94 12.02 -23.94
N GLN A 76 6.78 12.63 -23.70
CA GLN A 76 6.02 12.43 -22.48
C GLN A 76 5.43 11.01 -22.42
N VAL A 77 5.61 10.34 -21.28
CA VAL A 77 5.09 9.00 -21.01
C VAL A 77 3.59 9.09 -20.70
N LYS A 78 2.80 8.34 -21.45
CA LYS A 78 1.35 8.22 -21.24
C LYS A 78 1.06 7.01 -20.36
N TRP A 79 1.21 7.16 -19.05
CA TRP A 79 1.11 6.07 -18.07
C TRP A 79 -0.14 5.19 -18.23
N LEU A 80 -1.30 5.80 -18.46
CA LEU A 80 -2.57 5.09 -18.63
C LEU A 80 -2.65 4.23 -19.89
N LYS A 81 -1.77 4.46 -20.88
CA LYS A 81 -1.72 3.68 -22.12
C LYS A 81 -0.74 2.52 -22.07
N ILE A 82 0.08 2.42 -21.02
CA ILE A 82 1.10 1.38 -20.91
C ILE A 82 0.42 0.04 -20.69
N LYS A 83 0.76 -0.95 -21.53
CA LYS A 83 0.24 -2.32 -21.41
C LYS A 83 1.22 -3.25 -20.72
N ARG A 84 2.53 -3.05 -20.90
CA ARG A 84 3.56 -3.86 -20.25
C ARG A 84 4.63 -2.99 -19.62
N ILE A 85 5.04 -3.40 -18.43
CA ILE A 85 6.19 -2.86 -17.71
C ILE A 85 7.16 -4.02 -17.50
N ARG A 86 8.45 -3.77 -17.72
CA ARG A 86 9.55 -4.70 -17.49
C ARG A 86 10.63 -3.99 -16.68
N HIS A 87 11.17 -4.71 -15.71
CA HIS A 87 12.33 -4.30 -14.93
C HIS A 87 13.43 -5.34 -15.11
N LEU A 88 14.64 -4.90 -15.44
CA LEU A 88 15.82 -5.75 -15.58
C LEU A 88 16.72 -5.52 -14.38
N HIS A 89 17.15 -6.60 -13.71
CA HIS A 89 17.96 -6.49 -12.50
C HIS A 89 19.32 -5.83 -12.77
N GLU A 90 19.92 -6.12 -13.93
CA GLU A 90 21.18 -5.55 -14.40
C GLU A 90 21.10 -4.02 -14.60
N GLU A 91 19.91 -3.51 -14.93
CA GLU A 91 19.67 -2.09 -15.21
C GLU A 91 18.62 -1.51 -14.26
N SER A 92 18.92 -1.56 -12.97
CA SER A 92 18.04 -1.07 -11.88
C SER A 92 17.61 0.39 -12.00
N SER A 93 18.33 1.18 -12.81
CA SER A 93 18.03 2.60 -13.06
C SER A 93 17.02 2.81 -14.18
N LYS A 94 16.59 1.77 -14.92
CA LYS A 94 15.69 1.90 -16.07
C LYS A 94 14.39 1.12 -15.87
N ILE A 95 13.27 1.77 -16.16
CA ILE A 95 11.98 1.09 -16.33
C ILE A 95 11.68 0.97 -17.82
N TYR A 96 11.52 -0.26 -18.30
CA TYR A 96 11.12 -0.55 -19.66
C TYR A 96 9.61 -0.66 -19.77
N PHE A 97 9.01 -0.09 -20.81
CA PHE A 97 7.58 -0.13 -21.05
C PHE A 97 7.21 -0.16 -22.54
N ASN A 98 6.01 -0.61 -22.86
CA ASN A 98 5.45 -0.52 -24.21
C ASN A 98 3.94 -0.21 -24.21
N TYR A 99 3.45 0.29 -25.34
CA TYR A 99 2.03 0.62 -25.55
C TYR A 99 1.30 -0.48 -26.34
N ASP A 100 1.95 -1.09 -27.34
CA ASP A 100 1.27 -1.91 -28.35
C ASP A 100 1.55 -3.42 -28.24
N MET A 101 1.95 -3.91 -27.05
CA MET A 101 2.35 -5.30 -26.81
C MET A 101 3.54 -5.81 -27.66
N SER A 102 4.15 -4.94 -28.47
CA SER A 102 5.32 -5.19 -29.31
C SER A 102 6.54 -5.72 -28.56
N VAL A 103 7.49 -6.30 -29.31
CA VAL A 103 8.77 -6.80 -28.78
C VAL A 103 9.68 -5.65 -28.35
N THR A 104 9.54 -4.47 -28.97
CA THR A 104 10.33 -3.27 -28.66
C THR A 104 9.81 -2.57 -27.40
N PHE A 105 10.74 -2.15 -26.54
CA PHE A 105 10.44 -1.43 -25.31
C PHE A 105 11.06 -0.02 -25.38
N LEU A 106 10.28 0.97 -24.97
CA LEU A 106 10.79 2.28 -24.57
C LEU A 106 11.27 2.17 -23.12
N TYR A 107 12.14 3.08 -22.69
CA TYR A 107 12.53 3.12 -21.29
C TYR A 107 12.50 4.53 -20.70
N ILE A 108 12.34 4.57 -19.39
CA ILE A 108 12.47 5.74 -18.54
C ILE A 108 13.73 5.52 -17.72
N ASP A 109 14.69 6.43 -17.84
CA ASP A 109 15.80 6.48 -16.90
C ASP A 109 15.34 7.19 -15.63
N ILE A 110 15.45 6.51 -14.50
CA ILE A 110 15.01 6.95 -13.18
C ILE A 110 16.15 7.63 -12.41
N SER A 111 17.40 7.39 -12.82
CA SER A 111 18.59 7.86 -12.10
C SER A 111 18.65 9.39 -12.04
N LYS A 112 19.42 9.90 -11.07
CA LYS A 112 19.76 11.33 -11.03
C LYS A 112 20.45 11.67 -12.35
N ASN A 113 19.88 12.60 -13.11
CA ASN A 113 20.59 13.24 -14.23
C ASN A 113 21.91 13.82 -13.69
N THR A 114 23.01 13.10 -13.87
CA THR A 114 24.38 13.62 -13.70
C THR A 114 24.79 14.46 -14.92
N GLU A 115 24.00 14.41 -16.00
CA GLU A 115 24.22 15.24 -17.18
C GLU A 115 23.75 16.67 -16.89
N PRO A 116 24.62 17.69 -17.01
CA PRO A 116 24.23 19.08 -16.93
C PRO A 116 23.35 19.36 -18.15
N SER A 117 22.04 19.22 -18.00
CA SER A 117 21.11 19.68 -19.02
C SER A 117 21.42 21.16 -19.25
N GLN A 118 21.88 21.48 -20.46
CA GLN A 118 22.10 22.81 -21.00
C GLN A 118 20.78 23.60 -21.09
N ARG A 119 20.08 23.74 -19.98
CA ARG A 119 19.16 24.83 -19.76
C ARG A 119 20.01 25.92 -19.14
N LEU A 120 20.44 26.85 -19.98
CA LEU A 120 20.77 28.22 -19.59
C LEU A 120 19.53 28.79 -18.86
N SER A 121 19.37 28.43 -17.60
CA SER A 121 18.41 29.00 -16.69
C SER A 121 19.19 29.99 -15.85
N THR A 122 19.13 31.25 -16.25
CA THR A 122 19.74 32.44 -15.64
C THR A 122 19.09 32.76 -14.28
N ARG A 123 19.06 31.80 -13.36
CA ARG A 123 18.74 32.02 -11.95
C ARG A 123 19.38 30.92 -11.11
N VAL A 124 20.65 31.13 -10.80
CA VAL A 124 21.42 30.33 -9.83
C VAL A 124 20.70 30.39 -8.49
N LYS A 125 19.95 29.33 -8.14
CA LYS A 125 19.62 29.04 -6.75
C LYS A 125 20.88 28.47 -6.11
N LYS A 126 21.67 29.38 -5.53
CA LYS A 126 22.80 29.09 -4.64
C LYS A 126 22.32 28.19 -3.49
N GLY A 127 23.01 27.06 -3.27
CA GLY A 127 22.87 26.26 -2.06
C GLY A 127 21.94 25.04 -2.17
N LYS A 128 22.37 24.01 -2.89
CA LYS A 128 22.02 22.64 -2.49
C LYS A 128 23.24 21.77 -2.72
N GLU A 129 23.97 21.55 -1.64
CA GLU A 129 25.12 20.65 -1.59
C GLU A 129 24.73 19.31 -2.21
N THR A 130 25.59 18.83 -3.10
CA THR A 130 25.54 17.49 -3.67
C THR A 130 25.79 16.48 -2.56
N THR A 131 24.74 16.15 -1.80
CA THR A 131 24.78 15.06 -0.85
C THR A 131 24.90 13.77 -1.66
N THR A 132 26.01 13.08 -1.44
CA THR A 132 26.21 11.66 -1.74
C THR A 132 24.94 10.86 -1.42
N PRO A 133 24.65 9.74 -2.11
CA PRO A 133 23.49 8.92 -1.81
C PRO A 133 23.67 8.32 -0.40
N GLN A 134 23.31 9.09 0.63
CA GLN A 134 23.08 8.59 1.96
C GLN A 134 22.01 7.53 1.80
N THR A 135 22.30 6.33 2.30
CA THR A 135 21.34 5.26 2.53
C THR A 135 20.10 5.88 3.14
N SER A 136 19.09 6.15 2.32
CA SER A 136 17.90 6.89 2.75
C SER A 136 17.23 6.02 3.80
N VAL A 137 17.33 6.41 5.07
CA VAL A 137 16.71 5.67 6.16
C VAL A 137 15.22 5.69 5.88
N LEU A 138 14.65 4.50 5.63
CA LEU A 138 13.24 4.31 5.36
C LEU A 138 12.43 4.93 6.51
N LYS A 139 11.64 5.95 6.18
CA LYS A 139 10.79 6.64 7.15
C LYS A 139 9.55 5.78 7.41
N HIS A 140 9.20 5.59 8.67
CA HIS A 140 7.94 4.95 9.04
C HIS A 140 6.77 5.83 8.60
N PHE A 141 5.73 5.21 8.03
CA PHE A 141 4.51 5.89 7.62
C PHE A 141 3.66 6.26 8.83
N TYR A 142 3.58 5.36 9.81
CA TYR A 142 2.91 5.58 11.09
C TYR A 142 3.93 5.59 12.23
N LEU A 143 3.92 6.67 13.02
CA LEU A 143 4.79 6.77 14.21
C LEU A 143 4.18 6.10 15.43
N ASN A 144 2.86 6.12 15.54
CA ASN A 144 2.07 5.58 16.63
C ASN A 144 0.86 4.84 16.07
N SER A 145 0.14 4.12 16.93
CA SER A 145 -1.16 3.55 16.57
C SER A 145 -2.12 4.66 16.15
N LEU A 146 -2.98 4.36 15.17
CA LEU A 146 -3.97 5.31 14.66
C LEU A 146 -4.99 5.66 15.76
N PRO A 147 -5.19 6.95 16.07
CA PRO A 147 -6.22 7.36 17.01
C PRO A 147 -7.62 7.13 16.43
N ILE A 148 -8.57 6.90 17.33
CA ILE A 148 -10.00 6.82 17.04
C ILE A 148 -10.71 8.09 17.51
N SER A 149 -11.92 8.35 17.00
CA SER A 149 -12.71 9.46 17.53
C SER A 149 -13.09 9.23 19.00
N GLU A 150 -13.26 10.33 19.74
CA GLU A 150 -13.75 10.28 21.13
C GLU A 150 -15.14 9.65 21.23
N VAL A 151 -15.99 9.92 20.25
CA VAL A 151 -17.35 9.36 20.17
C VAL A 151 -17.28 7.84 20.10
N LYS A 152 -16.44 7.31 19.21
CA LYS A 152 -16.25 5.86 19.06
C LYS A 152 -15.60 5.23 20.28
N LYS A 153 -14.61 5.89 20.90
CA LYS A 153 -14.01 5.37 22.16
C LYS A 153 -15.05 5.28 23.27
N ARG A 154 -15.87 6.31 23.45
CA ARG A 154 -16.94 6.33 24.46
C ARG A 154 -17.95 5.20 24.22
N ASP A 155 -18.34 5.00 22.96
CA ASP A 155 -19.25 3.93 22.58
C ASP A 155 -18.67 2.54 22.88
N LEU A 156 -17.42 2.29 22.48
CA LEU A 156 -16.72 1.03 22.77
C LEU A 156 -16.61 0.75 24.27
N LEU A 157 -16.26 1.76 25.08
CA LEU A 157 -16.21 1.63 26.53
C LEU A 157 -17.60 1.35 27.12
N SER A 158 -18.66 1.93 26.55
CA SER A 158 -20.03 1.63 26.98
C SER A 158 -20.42 0.17 26.73
N LEU A 159 -19.95 -0.43 25.63
CA LEU A 159 -20.15 -1.84 25.31
C LEU A 159 -19.38 -2.76 26.28
N CYS A 160 -18.20 -2.33 26.73
CA CYS A 160 -17.46 -3.00 27.80
C CYS A 160 -18.25 -2.96 29.12
N THR A 161 -18.78 -1.81 29.52
CA THR A 161 -19.59 -1.67 30.76
C THR A 161 -20.86 -2.52 30.72
N LYS A 162 -21.50 -2.62 29.55
CA LYS A 162 -22.69 -3.46 29.34
C LYS A 162 -22.37 -4.96 29.28
N LYS A 163 -21.10 -5.37 29.42
CA LYS A 163 -20.62 -6.75 29.30
C LYS A 163 -20.98 -7.44 27.97
N ILE A 164 -21.19 -6.63 26.92
CA ILE A 164 -21.37 -7.14 25.55
C ILE A 164 -20.01 -7.56 24.99
N ILE A 165 -18.96 -6.80 25.33
CA ILE A 165 -17.58 -7.15 25.02
C ILE A 165 -16.99 -7.92 26.22
N PRO A 166 -16.36 -9.09 26.02
CA PRO A 166 -15.71 -9.86 27.06
C PRO A 166 -14.62 -9.08 27.81
N GLU A 167 -14.47 -9.34 29.12
CA GLU A 167 -13.59 -8.59 30.03
C GLU A 167 -12.12 -8.65 29.61
N GLU A 168 -11.69 -9.72 28.95
CA GLU A 168 -10.33 -9.88 28.43
C GLU A 168 -9.96 -8.81 27.39
N CYS A 169 -10.96 -8.26 26.71
CA CYS A 169 -10.78 -7.27 25.65
C CYS A 169 -10.80 -5.83 26.16
N HIS A 170 -11.22 -5.58 27.41
CA HIS A 170 -11.45 -4.22 27.94
C HIS A 170 -10.16 -3.40 28.01
N GLY A 171 -9.04 -4.04 28.39
CA GLY A 171 -7.73 -3.38 28.44
C GLY A 171 -7.29 -2.87 27.07
N LEU A 172 -7.59 -3.64 26.01
CA LEU A 172 -7.27 -3.29 24.63
C LEU A 172 -8.01 -2.01 24.22
N TYR A 173 -9.33 -1.96 24.42
CA TYR A 173 -10.15 -0.79 24.10
C TYR A 173 -9.81 0.45 24.95
N SER A 174 -9.43 0.26 26.21
CA SER A 174 -9.02 1.36 27.10
C SER A 174 -7.72 2.03 26.63
N SER A 175 -6.78 1.23 26.12
CA SER A 175 -5.47 1.67 25.64
C SER A 175 -5.50 2.41 24.29
N LEU A 176 -6.62 2.41 23.56
CA LEU A 176 -6.70 3.04 22.24
C LEU A 176 -6.51 4.57 22.32
N PRO A 177 -5.63 5.15 21.49
CA PRO A 177 -5.45 6.60 21.44
C PRO A 177 -6.68 7.30 20.84
N THR A 178 -6.93 8.54 21.26
CA THR A 178 -8.07 9.34 20.79
C THR A 178 -7.65 10.66 20.16
N ALA A 179 -8.44 11.12 19.19
CA ALA A 179 -8.32 12.44 18.60
C ALA A 179 -9.70 13.13 18.55
N THR A 180 -9.75 14.40 18.94
CA THR A 180 -11.00 15.18 19.08
C THR A 180 -11.64 15.53 17.73
N ASN A 181 -10.84 15.78 16.69
CA ASN A 181 -11.30 16.26 15.37
C ASN A 181 -11.16 15.21 14.25
N GLN A 182 -11.22 13.92 14.59
CA GLN A 182 -11.12 12.86 13.60
C GLN A 182 -12.48 12.22 13.34
N ALA A 183 -12.92 12.23 12.08
CA ALA A 183 -14.07 11.46 11.64
C ALA A 183 -13.64 10.03 11.32
N ASP A 184 -14.30 9.04 11.92
CA ASP A 184 -14.04 7.61 11.66
C ASP A 184 -14.75 7.14 10.38
N ARG A 185 -14.50 7.81 9.26
CA ARG A 185 -15.07 7.48 7.95
C ARG A 185 -13.95 7.17 6.96
N LEU A 186 -14.15 6.13 6.16
CA LEU A 186 -13.34 5.95 4.96
C LEU A 186 -13.79 7.00 3.92
N PRO A 187 -12.88 7.51 3.08
CA PRO A 187 -13.28 8.25 1.89
C PRO A 187 -14.23 7.36 1.07
N GLU A 188 -15.31 7.94 0.54
CA GLU A 188 -16.17 7.22 -0.39
C GLU A 188 -15.34 6.75 -1.59
N PRO A 189 -15.55 5.52 -2.09
CA PRO A 189 -14.87 5.05 -3.29
C PRO A 189 -15.18 6.02 -4.43
N SER A 190 -14.17 6.33 -5.24
CA SER A 190 -14.38 7.10 -6.46
C SER A 190 -15.35 6.35 -7.38
N ILE A 191 -16.38 7.04 -7.86
CA ILE A 191 -17.46 6.54 -8.75
C ILE A 191 -16.91 5.85 -10.02
N ASP A 192 -15.64 6.05 -10.37
CA ASP A 192 -14.98 5.50 -11.55
C ASP A 192 -14.86 3.96 -11.58
N GLU A 193 -15.08 3.24 -10.47
CA GLU A 193 -15.03 1.77 -10.42
C GLU A 193 -16.34 1.06 -10.81
N GLU A 194 -17.49 1.76 -10.87
CA GLU A 194 -18.81 1.14 -11.12
C GLU A 194 -19.14 0.90 -12.61
N LEU A 195 -18.42 1.53 -13.54
CA LEU A 195 -18.79 1.51 -14.96
C LEU A 195 -18.14 0.38 -15.79
N SER A 196 -17.26 -0.46 -15.22
CA SER A 196 -16.62 -1.54 -15.98
C SER A 196 -17.42 -2.84 -16.06
N ASP A 197 -18.48 -2.99 -15.27
CA ASP A 197 -19.24 -4.24 -15.16
C ASP A 197 -20.52 -4.28 -16.01
N TYR A 198 -20.76 -3.24 -16.82
CA TYR A 198 -21.80 -3.23 -17.84
C TYR A 198 -21.19 -3.00 -19.22
N ASN A 199 -20.93 -4.08 -19.94
CA ASN A 199 -21.02 -4.05 -21.40
C ASN A 199 -21.77 -5.31 -21.86
N PRO A 200 -22.86 -5.15 -22.63
CA PRO A 200 -23.70 -6.26 -23.11
C PRO A 200 -22.98 -7.18 -24.12
#